data_AF-A0A232FDE0-F1
#
_entry.id   AF-A0A232FDE0-F1
#
_cell.length_a   1.000
_cell.length_b   1.000
_cell.length_c   1.000
_cell.angle_alpha   90.00
_cell.angle_beta   90.00
_cell.angle_gamma   90.00
#
_symmetry.space_group_name_H-M   'P 1'
#
loop_
_entity.id
_entity.type
_entity.pdbx_description
1 polymer ?
#
loop_
_entity_poly.entity_id
_entity_poly.type
_entity_poly.pdbx_seq_one_letter_code
_entity_poly.pdbx_strand_id
1 'polypeptide(L)'
;MTDLDVKEETKIIAAEGNHGFECDVCFSSIRWTFYLSCRNKLGTKNSKHLGKHPLKTHYSCNYSNFSIPSATEIRCQEKTKGGLRYEVILAEPTAPAKRAPSPTHQTSPTQPAVNIEDKLRAAEERRLSLEASKIAALNARLSKIEEVARKKDELNASFVNATRESLDIKMNNSEEKREAFITDLRSKLKEHLEGVEKTRLTIEQQTEEVRVAIDEKLKNASGKRGENIKSIVERLKEHEERVATVRQGIADRVLQLESQIQSKLDQARERRELIEREQKEKLRNHNTVRLAKVREVAGANVARDVEAIKRESDARLISAEINRQREIQRRVQAIRQHEKRVEMVRQNKAKVQTKEGQDGIMDNMPVVNETASSG
;
A
#
# COMPACT_ATOMS: atom_id res chain seq x y z
N MET A 1 31.43 15.05 -2.30
CA MET A 1 32.06 16.38 -2.20
C MET A 1 31.10 17.21 -1.36
N THR A 2 31.37 17.31 -0.06
CA THR A 2 32.05 18.46 0.61
C THR A 2 31.00 19.47 1.09
N ASP A 3 30.86 19.84 2.36
CA ASP A 3 31.50 19.46 3.64
C ASP A 3 30.43 19.62 4.75
N LEU A 4 30.31 18.72 5.73
CA LEU A 4 30.98 18.77 7.04
C LEU A 4 30.96 20.17 7.71
N ASP A 5 29.95 20.39 8.57
CA ASP A 5 30.01 21.43 9.60
C ASP A 5 29.12 21.00 10.81
N VAL A 6 29.67 20.16 11.69
CA VAL A 6 29.06 19.78 12.98
C VAL A 6 29.92 20.39 14.08
N LYS A 7 29.40 21.43 14.73
CA LYS A 7 30.11 22.13 15.80
C LYS A 7 30.07 21.34 17.10
N GLU A 8 31.22 21.33 17.77
CA GLU A 8 31.41 20.79 19.10
C GLU A 8 30.58 21.55 20.15
N GLU A 9 29.97 20.83 21.09
CA GLU A 9 29.85 21.29 22.48
C GLU A 9 30.06 20.11 23.44
N THR A 10 31.31 19.92 23.85
CA THR A 10 31.67 19.08 25.00
C THR A 10 31.41 19.86 26.29
N LYS A 11 30.50 19.38 27.14
CA LYS A 11 30.39 19.82 28.54
C LYS A 11 30.62 18.65 29.50
N ILE A 12 31.89 18.45 29.80
CA ILE A 12 32.36 17.74 30.98
C ILE A 12 31.99 18.58 32.20
N ILE A 13 31.36 17.98 33.22
CA ILE A 13 31.20 18.61 34.54
C ILE A 13 31.84 17.69 35.58
N ALA A 14 33.02 18.09 36.06
CA ALA A 14 33.70 17.53 37.22
C ALA A 14 34.53 18.63 37.89
N ALA A 15 34.10 19.07 39.07
CA ALA A 15 34.82 19.84 40.11
C ALA A 15 33.85 19.92 41.31
N GLU A 16 34.10 19.33 42.47
CA GLU A 16 35.12 19.63 43.51
C GLU A 16 34.81 20.87 44.37
N GLY A 17 34.96 20.73 45.71
CA GLY A 17 34.67 21.75 46.73
C GLY A 17 33.57 21.30 47.71
N ASN A 18 33.76 20.79 48.95
CA ASN A 18 34.85 20.69 49.93
C ASN A 18 34.56 21.50 51.23
N HIS A 19 34.71 20.83 52.39
CA HIS A 19 34.68 21.31 53.79
C HIS A 19 33.41 21.99 54.37
N GLY A 20 33.07 21.63 55.63
CA GLY A 20 32.26 22.50 56.51
C GLY A 20 31.51 21.78 57.64
N PHE A 21 32.15 21.71 58.82
CA PHE A 21 31.60 21.34 60.12
C PHE A 21 30.14 21.77 60.41
N GLU A 22 29.37 20.90 61.08
CA GLU A 22 28.93 21.17 62.47
C GLU A 22 28.62 19.89 63.26
N CYS A 23 28.84 19.96 64.57
CA CYS A 23 28.65 18.89 65.55
C CYS A 23 27.57 19.31 66.56
N ASP A 24 27.24 18.44 67.51
CA ASP A 24 26.51 18.75 68.75
C ASP A 24 24.96 18.96 68.58
N VAL A 25 24.07 18.49 69.48
CA VAL A 25 24.25 17.74 70.74
C VAL A 25 22.93 17.11 71.25
N CYS A 26 23.03 16.07 72.11
CA CYS A 26 21.95 15.49 72.96
C CYS A 26 20.75 14.81 72.25
N PHE A 27 19.99 13.86 72.82
CA PHE A 27 19.96 13.22 74.15
C PHE A 27 19.32 11.82 74.00
N SER A 28 19.45 10.80 74.87
CA SER A 28 20.11 10.69 76.18
C SER A 28 20.75 9.28 76.35
N SER A 29 21.59 9.11 77.36
CA SER A 29 21.94 7.80 77.96
C SER A 29 21.20 7.64 79.29
N ILE A 30 20.80 6.42 79.69
CA ILE A 30 20.79 5.99 81.10
C ILE A 30 21.04 4.48 81.19
N ARG A 31 22.08 4.17 81.94
CA ARG A 31 22.55 2.85 82.37
C ARG A 31 22.07 2.66 83.80
N TRP A 32 21.53 1.50 84.19
CA TRP A 32 21.57 1.10 85.61
C TRP A 32 21.46 -0.41 85.83
N THR A 33 22.32 -0.91 86.72
CA THR A 33 22.31 -2.26 87.26
C THR A 33 22.47 -2.14 88.78
N PHE A 34 21.46 -2.48 89.59
CA PHE A 34 21.70 -2.88 90.98
C PHE A 34 20.55 -3.70 91.64
N TYR A 35 20.92 -4.91 92.03
CA TYR A 35 20.64 -5.61 93.30
C TYR A 35 19.38 -5.30 94.17
N LEU A 36 18.61 -6.38 94.39
CA LEU A 36 18.23 -6.96 95.71
C LEU A 36 17.00 -6.48 96.53
N SER A 37 16.24 -7.51 96.98
CA SER A 37 15.60 -7.66 98.31
C SER A 37 14.08 -7.41 98.49
N CYS A 38 13.36 -8.52 98.73
CA CYS A 38 12.36 -8.75 99.80
C CYS A 38 11.36 -7.64 100.24
N ARG A 39 10.03 -7.90 100.16
CA ARG A 39 9.23 -8.56 101.25
C ARG A 39 7.69 -8.59 101.01
N ASN A 40 7.11 -9.78 101.26
CA ASN A 40 5.87 -10.12 101.98
C ASN A 40 4.68 -9.14 102.12
N LYS A 41 3.45 -9.69 101.98
CA LYS A 41 2.29 -9.77 102.93
C LYS A 41 0.99 -10.07 102.14
N LEU A 42 -0.09 -10.73 102.59
CA LEU A 42 -0.54 -11.44 103.82
C LEU A 42 -1.65 -12.46 103.43
N GLY A 43 -1.77 -13.65 104.04
CA GLY A 43 -2.86 -13.97 105.01
C GLY A 43 -3.91 -14.97 104.43
N THR A 44 -4.64 -15.84 105.17
CA THR A 44 -4.74 -16.11 106.62
C THR A 44 -5.46 -17.45 106.95
N LYS A 45 -5.00 -18.17 108.02
CA LYS A 45 -5.78 -18.98 109.01
C LYS A 45 -6.44 -20.31 108.54
N ASN A 46 -6.64 -21.38 109.35
CA ASN A 46 -6.53 -21.57 110.82
C ASN A 46 -6.35 -23.08 111.25
N SER A 47 -5.49 -23.35 112.28
CA SER A 47 -5.66 -24.20 113.50
C SER A 47 -6.19 -25.69 113.44
N LYS A 48 -5.94 -26.67 114.36
CA LYS A 48 -5.33 -26.80 115.73
C LYS A 48 -4.72 -28.22 115.99
N HIS A 49 -3.75 -28.35 116.93
CA HIS A 49 -3.54 -29.39 118.01
C HIS A 49 -3.52 -30.94 117.74
N LEU A 50 -2.88 -31.84 118.54
CA LEU A 50 -2.14 -31.80 119.84
C LEU A 50 -1.27 -33.08 120.08
N GLY A 51 -0.01 -32.96 120.57
CA GLY A 51 0.77 -33.86 121.50
C GLY A 51 0.88 -35.41 121.35
N LYS A 52 1.81 -36.18 121.98
CA LYS A 52 3.03 -35.94 122.81
C LYS A 52 4.04 -37.14 122.72
N HIS A 53 5.29 -36.85 123.08
CA HIS A 53 6.54 -37.62 123.31
C HIS A 53 6.49 -38.92 124.19
N PRO A 54 7.64 -39.55 124.59
CA PRO A 54 8.80 -40.13 123.85
C PRO A 54 9.26 -41.51 124.44
N LEU A 55 10.45 -42.04 124.08
CA LEU A 55 11.54 -42.39 125.02
C LEU A 55 12.81 -42.96 124.33
N LYS A 56 13.97 -42.81 124.99
CA LYS A 56 15.27 -43.45 124.70
C LYS A 56 15.60 -44.43 125.84
N THR A 57 16.50 -45.41 125.64
CA THR A 57 17.62 -45.69 126.59
C THR A 57 18.70 -46.62 126.00
N HIS A 58 19.79 -46.79 126.75
CA HIS A 58 21.13 -47.24 126.33
C HIS A 58 21.52 -48.65 126.86
N TYR A 59 22.33 -49.36 126.07
CA TYR A 59 23.52 -50.16 126.42
C TYR A 59 23.51 -51.40 127.35
N SER A 60 24.29 -52.38 126.87
CA SER A 60 25.23 -53.28 127.58
C SER A 60 24.81 -54.70 128.02
N CYS A 61 25.78 -55.59 127.82
CA CYS A 61 25.83 -57.02 128.16
C CYS A 61 26.17 -57.24 129.65
N ASN A 62 25.77 -58.39 130.23
CA ASN A 62 26.65 -59.10 131.16
C ASN A 62 26.31 -60.59 131.34
N TYR A 63 27.27 -61.34 131.88
CA TYR A 63 27.32 -62.80 131.96
C TYR A 63 26.86 -63.37 133.32
N SER A 64 26.34 -64.61 133.27
CA SER A 64 26.53 -65.69 134.26
C SER A 64 25.72 -65.82 135.58
N ASN A 65 25.42 -67.10 135.85
CA ASN A 65 25.42 -67.84 137.13
C ASN A 65 24.23 -67.82 138.12
N PHE A 66 23.55 -68.98 138.13
CA PHE A 66 23.47 -69.94 139.26
C PHE A 66 22.68 -69.60 140.53
N SER A 67 21.61 -70.37 140.77
CA SER A 67 21.27 -70.92 142.10
C SER A 67 20.28 -72.10 142.00
N ILE A 68 20.51 -73.14 142.81
CA ILE A 68 19.67 -74.34 143.05
C ILE A 68 19.44 -74.36 144.57
N PRO A 69 18.21 -74.50 145.11
CA PRO A 69 17.74 -75.85 145.47
C PRO A 69 16.22 -76.12 145.50
N SER A 70 15.86 -77.32 145.04
CA SER A 70 14.80 -78.16 145.61
C SER A 70 15.18 -79.63 145.35
N ALA A 71 14.81 -80.57 146.24
CA ALA A 71 15.48 -81.86 146.35
C ALA A 71 15.27 -82.80 145.15
N THR A 72 16.37 -83.26 144.53
CA THR A 72 16.38 -84.14 143.36
C THR A 72 16.67 -85.59 143.74
N GLU A 73 15.83 -86.53 143.29
CA GLU A 73 16.09 -87.97 143.42
C GLU A 73 16.66 -88.55 142.11
N ILE A 74 17.66 -89.42 142.20
CA ILE A 74 18.26 -90.09 141.03
C ILE A 74 17.98 -91.58 141.08
N ARG A 75 17.35 -92.12 140.03
CA ARG A 75 16.96 -93.52 139.91
C ARG A 75 17.48 -94.14 138.60
N CYS A 76 17.39 -95.47 138.49
CA CYS A 76 17.72 -96.24 137.27
C CYS A 76 19.09 -95.91 136.64
N GLN A 77 20.17 -96.00 137.43
CA GLN A 77 21.54 -95.89 136.93
C GLN A 77 21.95 -97.13 136.12
N GLU A 78 22.26 -96.94 134.83
CA GLU A 78 22.75 -98.00 133.95
C GLU A 78 24.12 -97.62 133.36
N LYS A 79 25.16 -98.37 133.74
CA LYS A 79 26.56 -98.13 133.36
C LYS A 79 26.94 -99.03 132.19
N THR A 80 27.29 -98.40 131.07
CA THR A 80 27.91 -99.08 129.92
C THR A 80 29.36 -98.62 129.77
N LYS A 81 30.19 -99.34 129.00
CA LYS A 81 31.60 -98.96 128.79
C LYS A 81 31.80 -97.56 128.19
N GLY A 82 30.78 -97.01 127.52
CA GLY A 82 30.79 -95.66 126.95
C GLY A 82 30.18 -94.55 127.82
N GLY A 83 29.66 -94.89 129.01
CA GLY A 83 29.06 -93.89 129.92
C GLY A 83 27.96 -94.44 130.82
N LEU A 84 27.62 -93.65 131.85
CA LEU A 84 26.49 -93.85 132.75
C LEU A 84 25.28 -93.05 132.24
N ARG A 85 24.12 -93.69 132.08
CA ARG A 85 22.82 -92.99 132.03
C ARG A 85 22.11 -93.14 133.37
N TYR A 86 21.38 -92.12 133.78
CA TYR A 86 20.57 -92.12 134.99
C TYR A 86 19.35 -91.22 134.83
N GLU A 87 18.24 -91.57 135.47
CA GLU A 87 17.02 -90.78 135.45
C GLU A 87 16.99 -89.82 136.64
N VAL A 88 16.67 -88.56 136.38
CA VAL A 88 16.70 -87.47 137.36
C VAL A 88 15.27 -87.02 137.61
N ILE A 89 14.71 -87.41 138.75
CA ILE A 89 13.35 -87.10 139.15
C ILE A 89 13.40 -85.88 140.08
N LEU A 90 12.94 -84.74 139.57
CA LEU A 90 12.90 -83.46 140.30
C LEU A 90 11.66 -83.34 141.22
N ALA A 91 10.63 -84.16 141.00
CA ALA A 91 9.45 -84.37 141.85
C ALA A 91 8.66 -85.61 141.36
N GLU A 92 7.93 -86.30 142.25
CA GLU A 92 7.10 -87.45 141.86
C GLU A 92 5.84 -87.04 141.05
N PRO A 93 5.45 -87.78 139.98
CA PRO A 93 4.28 -87.43 139.16
C PRO A 93 2.94 -87.63 139.88
N THR A 94 2.18 -86.55 140.09
CA THR A 94 0.97 -86.52 140.94
C THR A 94 -0.29 -87.18 140.32
N ALA A 95 -0.18 -87.87 139.18
CA ALA A 95 -1.33 -88.56 138.55
C ALA A 95 -0.90 -89.77 137.68
N PRO A 96 -1.67 -90.88 137.68
CA PRO A 96 -1.36 -92.07 136.88
C PRO A 96 -1.57 -91.82 135.37
N ALA A 97 -0.57 -92.18 134.57
CA ALA A 97 -0.47 -91.80 133.16
C ALA A 97 -1.53 -92.48 132.26
N LYS A 98 -2.47 -91.69 131.74
CA LYS A 98 -3.23 -92.05 130.53
C LYS A 98 -2.46 -91.55 129.30
N ARG A 99 -1.86 -92.48 128.54
CA ARG A 99 -1.32 -92.16 127.21
C ARG A 99 -2.47 -91.74 126.29
N ALA A 100 -2.28 -90.65 125.54
CA ALA A 100 -3.16 -90.32 124.43
C ALA A 100 -3.13 -91.46 123.40
N PRO A 101 -4.25 -91.74 122.68
CA PRO A 101 -4.25 -92.77 121.66
C PRO A 101 -3.26 -92.38 120.55
N SER A 102 -2.37 -93.31 120.19
CA SER A 102 -1.55 -93.20 118.98
C SER A 102 -2.47 -92.93 117.78
N PRO A 103 -2.06 -92.10 116.79
CA PRO A 103 -2.86 -91.90 115.59
C PRO A 103 -3.17 -93.25 114.94
N THR A 104 -4.46 -93.57 114.80
CA THR A 104 -4.90 -94.76 114.07
C THR A 104 -4.33 -94.66 112.66
N HIS A 105 -3.51 -95.63 112.26
CA HIS A 105 -3.00 -95.72 110.89
C HIS A 105 -4.17 -96.12 109.98
N GLN A 106 -5.04 -95.15 109.66
CA GLN A 106 -6.09 -95.34 108.67
C GLN A 106 -5.43 -95.46 107.30
N THR A 107 -5.23 -96.70 106.89
CA THR A 107 -5.06 -97.10 105.49
C THR A 107 -6.36 -96.78 104.75
N SER A 108 -6.55 -95.50 104.42
CA SER A 108 -7.60 -95.00 103.55
C SER A 108 -6.96 -94.47 102.25
N PRO A 109 -7.67 -94.54 101.11
CA PRO A 109 -7.04 -95.11 99.92
C PRO A 109 -5.96 -94.22 99.32
N THR A 110 -4.91 -94.87 98.78
CA THR A 110 -4.05 -94.30 97.73
C THR A 110 -4.94 -93.59 96.72
N GLN A 111 -4.94 -92.27 96.78
CA GLN A 111 -5.67 -91.46 95.79
C GLN A 111 -5.09 -91.87 94.43
N PRO A 112 -5.91 -92.26 93.44
CA PRO A 112 -5.39 -92.51 92.11
C PRO A 112 -4.66 -91.24 91.66
N ALA A 113 -3.43 -91.42 91.15
CA ALA A 113 -2.46 -90.35 90.92
C ALA A 113 -3.10 -89.07 90.34
N VAL A 114 -4.00 -89.26 89.37
CA VAL A 114 -4.88 -88.26 88.74
C VAL A 114 -5.43 -87.19 89.70
N ASN A 115 -5.95 -87.54 90.88
CA ASN A 115 -6.52 -86.57 91.84
C ASN A 115 -5.45 -85.80 92.66
N ILE A 116 -4.19 -86.21 92.59
CA ILE A 116 -3.03 -85.47 93.09
C ILE A 116 -2.49 -84.59 91.95
N GLU A 117 -2.32 -85.13 90.74
CA GLU A 117 -1.94 -84.36 89.55
C GLU A 117 -2.90 -83.20 89.26
N ASP A 118 -4.22 -83.39 89.37
CA ASP A 118 -5.20 -82.32 89.12
C ASP A 118 -5.15 -81.23 90.20
N LYS A 119 -4.81 -81.56 91.45
CA LYS A 119 -4.59 -80.56 92.52
C LYS A 119 -3.29 -79.78 92.31
N LEU A 120 -2.24 -80.43 91.82
CA LEU A 120 -0.99 -79.77 91.42
C LEU A 120 -1.22 -78.88 90.20
N ARG A 121 -1.94 -79.35 89.19
CA ARG A 121 -2.35 -78.57 88.01
C ARG A 121 -3.18 -77.35 88.40
N ALA A 122 -4.20 -77.49 89.26
CA ALA A 122 -4.99 -76.37 89.75
C ALA A 122 -4.21 -75.41 90.68
N ALA A 123 -3.10 -75.84 91.28
CA ALA A 123 -2.18 -74.96 91.99
C ALA A 123 -1.28 -74.20 91.00
N GLU A 124 -0.79 -74.87 89.95
CA GLU A 124 0.02 -74.28 88.88
C GLU A 124 -0.79 -73.28 88.03
N GLU A 125 -2.03 -73.60 87.64
CA GLU A 125 -2.93 -72.67 86.96
C GLU A 125 -3.23 -71.42 87.80
N ARG A 126 -3.37 -71.56 89.12
CA ARG A 126 -3.50 -70.40 90.02
C ARG A 126 -2.21 -69.58 90.10
N ARG A 127 -1.03 -70.21 90.09
CA ARG A 127 0.27 -69.52 90.00
C ARG A 127 0.35 -68.74 88.68
N LEU A 128 0.13 -69.42 87.56
CA LEU A 128 0.16 -68.86 86.20
C LEU A 128 -0.87 -67.75 86.01
N SER A 129 -2.08 -67.88 86.56
CA SER A 129 -3.12 -66.84 86.52
C SER A 129 -2.72 -65.59 87.32
N LEU A 130 -2.14 -65.77 88.51
CA LEU A 130 -1.62 -64.65 89.31
C LEU A 130 -0.39 -64.00 88.67
N GLU A 131 0.48 -64.77 88.01
CA GLU A 131 1.62 -64.26 87.23
C GLU A 131 1.15 -63.51 85.98
N ALA A 132 0.21 -64.07 85.20
CA ALA A 132 -0.41 -63.41 84.05
C ALA A 132 -1.14 -62.11 84.45
N SER A 133 -1.85 -62.10 85.59
CA SER A 133 -2.50 -60.90 86.13
C SER A 133 -1.48 -59.82 86.53
N LYS A 134 -0.36 -60.20 87.17
CA LYS A 134 0.75 -59.28 87.46
C LYS A 134 1.39 -58.73 86.18
N ILE A 135 1.65 -59.58 85.18
CA ILE A 135 2.21 -59.19 83.89
C ILE A 135 1.26 -58.24 83.16
N ALA A 136 -0.04 -58.54 83.10
CA ALA A 136 -1.06 -57.67 82.51
C ALA A 136 -1.13 -56.30 83.22
N ALA A 137 -1.06 -56.27 84.55
CA ALA A 137 -1.04 -55.04 85.33
C ALA A 137 0.24 -54.20 85.12
N LEU A 138 1.39 -54.85 84.90
CA LEU A 138 2.64 -54.16 84.52
C LEU A 138 2.57 -53.61 83.08
N ASN A 139 2.11 -54.42 82.13
CA ASN A 139 1.93 -54.01 80.73
C ASN A 139 0.95 -52.84 80.60
N ALA A 140 -0.16 -52.84 81.35
CA ALA A 140 -1.10 -51.72 81.38
C ALA A 140 -0.47 -50.43 81.94
N ARG A 141 0.46 -50.53 82.90
CA ARG A 141 1.23 -49.37 83.41
C ARG A 141 2.23 -48.87 82.38
N LEU A 142 2.95 -49.76 81.70
CA LEU A 142 3.89 -49.40 80.63
C LEU A 142 3.17 -48.71 79.47
N SER A 143 2.08 -49.29 78.97
CA SER A 143 1.26 -48.70 77.91
C SER A 143 0.74 -47.30 78.29
N LYS A 144 0.33 -47.08 79.55
CA LYS A 144 -0.07 -45.74 80.02
C LYS A 144 1.11 -44.76 80.08
N ILE A 145 2.33 -45.21 80.35
CA ILE A 145 3.54 -44.37 80.30
C ILE A 145 3.83 -43.99 78.84
N GLU A 146 3.76 -44.94 77.92
CA GLU A 146 3.93 -44.72 76.47
C GLU A 146 2.87 -43.75 75.89
N GLU A 147 1.60 -43.87 76.28
CA GLU A 147 0.55 -42.93 75.88
C GLU A 147 0.79 -41.51 76.41
N VAL A 148 1.27 -41.37 77.65
CA VAL A 148 1.59 -40.05 78.22
C VAL A 148 2.82 -39.45 77.55
N ALA A 149 3.81 -40.27 77.20
CA ALA A 149 4.96 -39.84 76.40
C ALA A 149 4.53 -39.36 75.01
N ARG A 150 3.74 -40.16 74.26
CA ARG A 150 3.20 -39.75 72.95
C ARG A 150 2.40 -38.46 73.04
N LYS A 151 1.48 -38.31 74.01
CA LYS A 151 0.69 -37.08 74.19
C LYS A 151 1.56 -35.85 74.49
N LYS A 152 2.64 -36.01 75.26
CA LYS A 152 3.61 -34.94 75.50
C LYS A 152 4.30 -34.54 74.19
N ASP A 153 4.73 -35.50 73.40
CA ASP A 153 5.44 -35.25 72.14
C ASP A 153 4.51 -34.67 71.07
N GLU A 154 3.25 -35.14 71.00
CA GLU A 154 2.16 -34.58 70.17
C GLU A 154 1.88 -33.11 70.52
N LEU A 155 1.75 -32.77 71.81
CA LEU A 155 1.57 -31.38 72.27
C LEU A 155 2.78 -30.51 71.97
N ASN A 156 4.00 -31.04 72.15
CA ASN A 156 5.24 -30.33 71.83
C ASN A 156 5.38 -30.07 70.33
N ALA A 157 5.09 -31.06 69.49
CA ALA A 157 5.07 -30.92 68.04
C ALA A 157 4.01 -29.91 67.58
N SER A 158 2.79 -29.97 68.13
CA SER A 158 1.73 -29.00 67.86
C SER A 158 2.15 -27.56 68.23
N PHE A 159 2.78 -27.37 69.39
CA PHE A 159 3.29 -26.06 69.80
C PHE A 159 4.41 -25.54 68.88
N VAL A 160 5.37 -26.39 68.51
CA VAL A 160 6.45 -26.03 67.57
C VAL A 160 5.89 -25.66 66.20
N ASN A 161 4.95 -26.44 65.67
CA ASN A 161 4.32 -26.19 64.36
C ASN A 161 3.50 -24.89 64.38
N ALA A 162 2.63 -24.68 65.39
CA ALA A 162 1.84 -23.45 65.50
C ALA A 162 2.71 -22.19 65.66
N THR A 163 3.84 -22.31 66.40
CA THR A 163 4.80 -21.21 66.55
C THR A 163 5.52 -20.91 65.23
N ARG A 164 5.90 -21.97 64.48
CA ARG A 164 6.50 -21.84 63.15
C ARG A 164 5.52 -21.19 62.17
N GLU A 165 4.31 -21.72 62.04
CA GLU A 165 3.27 -21.18 61.16
C GLU A 165 2.95 -19.72 61.49
N SER A 166 2.91 -19.33 62.78
CA SER A 166 2.72 -17.93 63.18
C SER A 166 3.87 -17.02 62.74
N LEU A 167 5.10 -17.53 62.66
CA LEU A 167 6.26 -16.79 62.16
C LEU A 167 6.22 -16.70 60.62
N ASP A 168 6.01 -17.83 59.94
CA ASP A 168 5.90 -17.91 58.49
C ASP A 168 4.77 -16.99 57.98
N ILE A 169 3.61 -16.96 58.64
CA ILE A 169 2.51 -16.03 58.35
C ILE A 169 2.93 -14.57 58.53
N LYS A 170 3.68 -14.21 59.58
CA LYS A 170 4.12 -12.81 59.82
C LYS A 170 5.15 -12.36 58.78
N MET A 171 6.06 -13.25 58.38
CA MET A 171 7.05 -13.00 57.34
C MET A 171 6.35 -12.78 55.99
N ASN A 172 5.49 -13.71 55.57
CA ASN A 172 4.73 -13.61 54.32
C ASN A 172 3.87 -12.34 54.27
N ASN A 173 3.13 -12.02 55.35
CA ASN A 173 2.36 -10.78 55.44
C ASN A 173 3.22 -9.50 55.31
N SER A 174 4.49 -9.55 55.71
CA SER A 174 5.42 -8.42 55.55
C SER A 174 5.92 -8.32 54.12
N GLU A 175 6.22 -9.46 53.49
CA GLU A 175 6.64 -9.55 52.08
C GLU A 175 5.50 -9.13 51.14
N GLU A 176 4.28 -9.65 51.32
CA GLU A 176 3.10 -9.29 50.54
C GLU A 176 2.81 -7.79 50.59
N LYS A 177 2.90 -7.15 51.76
CA LYS A 177 2.74 -5.68 51.88
C LYS A 177 3.84 -4.92 51.15
N ARG A 178 5.08 -5.42 51.18
CA ARG A 178 6.22 -4.82 50.47
C ARG A 178 6.04 -4.93 48.96
N GLU A 179 5.70 -6.11 48.45
CA GLU A 179 5.47 -6.35 47.03
C GLU A 179 4.23 -5.61 46.51
N ALA A 180 3.15 -5.52 47.30
CA ALA A 180 1.98 -4.73 46.96
C ALA A 180 2.33 -3.23 46.80
N PHE A 181 3.11 -2.67 47.73
CA PHE A 181 3.59 -1.28 47.65
C PHE A 181 4.51 -1.06 46.43
N ILE A 182 5.46 -1.97 46.19
CA ILE A 182 6.36 -1.90 45.02
C ILE A 182 5.56 -2.01 43.71
N THR A 183 4.51 -2.84 43.68
CA THR A 183 3.66 -3.06 42.50
C THR A 183 2.75 -1.85 42.23
N ASP A 184 2.14 -1.26 43.26
CA ASP A 184 1.38 -0.01 43.16
C ASP A 184 2.24 1.15 42.62
N LEU A 185 3.46 1.32 43.16
CA LEU A 185 4.39 2.33 42.67
C LEU A 185 4.81 2.08 41.20
N ARG A 186 5.06 0.82 40.82
CA ARG A 186 5.34 0.44 39.42
C ARG A 186 4.15 0.70 38.49
N SER A 187 2.91 0.46 38.93
CA SER A 187 1.70 0.75 38.15
C SER A 187 1.58 2.25 37.86
N LYS A 188 1.69 3.08 38.90
CA LYS A 188 1.62 4.55 38.78
C LYS A 188 2.69 5.12 37.85
N LEU A 189 3.92 4.58 37.91
CA LEU A 189 4.99 4.96 36.98
C LEU A 189 4.68 4.54 35.54
N LYS A 190 4.12 3.34 35.32
CA LYS A 190 3.70 2.86 33.99
C LYS A 190 2.57 3.72 33.42
N GLU A 191 1.53 3.99 34.20
CA GLU A 191 0.40 4.85 33.83
C GLU A 191 0.87 6.27 33.47
N HIS A 192 1.83 6.83 34.22
CA HIS A 192 2.42 8.13 33.90
C HIS A 192 3.18 8.10 32.56
N LEU A 193 4.00 7.07 32.31
CA LEU A 193 4.71 6.91 31.03
C LEU A 193 3.74 6.74 29.85
N GLU A 194 2.66 5.99 30.03
CA GLU A 194 1.59 5.85 29.03
C GLU A 194 0.86 7.19 28.77
N GLY A 195 0.65 8.00 29.82
CA GLY A 195 0.09 9.35 29.70
C GLY A 195 1.00 10.34 28.95
N VAL A 196 2.32 10.28 29.22
CA VAL A 196 3.32 11.08 28.48
C VAL A 196 3.37 10.66 27.01
N GLU A 197 3.41 9.36 26.72
CA GLU A 197 3.45 8.84 25.36
C GLU A 197 2.17 9.19 24.57
N LYS A 198 0.99 9.06 25.20
CA LYS A 198 -0.27 9.51 24.61
C LYS A 198 -0.25 11.01 24.27
N THR A 199 0.36 11.83 25.13
CA THR A 199 0.51 13.27 24.91
C THR A 199 1.45 13.55 23.73
N ARG A 200 2.60 12.85 23.67
CA ARG A 200 3.55 12.92 22.54
C ARG A 200 2.86 12.60 21.20
N LEU A 201 2.18 11.46 21.12
CA LEU A 201 1.46 11.02 19.92
C LEU A 201 0.35 12.00 19.51
N THR A 202 -0.35 12.60 20.48
CA THR A 202 -1.39 13.61 20.20
C THR A 202 -0.79 14.87 19.57
N ILE A 203 0.36 15.34 20.07
CA ILE A 203 1.06 16.52 19.53
C ILE A 203 1.63 16.24 18.13
N GLU A 204 2.19 15.04 17.92
CA GLU A 204 2.67 14.59 16.61
C GLU A 204 1.53 14.53 15.59
N GLN A 205 0.38 13.95 15.96
CA GLN A 205 -0.82 13.93 15.12
C GLN A 205 -1.31 15.34 14.78
N GLN A 206 -1.45 16.24 15.76
CA GLN A 206 -1.89 17.62 15.52
C GLN A 206 -0.92 18.37 14.59
N THR A 207 0.38 18.14 14.74
CA THR A 207 1.41 18.74 13.87
C THR A 207 1.31 18.23 12.44
N GLU A 208 1.06 16.93 12.27
CA GLU A 208 0.85 16.30 10.96
C GLU A 208 -0.42 16.82 10.27
N GLU A 209 -1.55 16.88 10.99
CA GLU A 209 -2.82 17.41 10.50
C GLU A 209 -2.68 18.87 10.01
N VAL A 210 -1.97 19.71 10.77
CA VAL A 210 -1.67 21.09 10.37
C VAL A 210 -0.79 21.14 9.13
N ARG A 211 0.25 20.29 9.02
CA ARG A 211 1.13 20.22 7.84
C ARG A 211 0.33 19.86 6.58
N VAL A 212 -0.44 18.78 6.63
CA VAL A 212 -1.28 18.31 5.52
C VAL A 212 -2.29 19.38 5.10
N ALA A 213 -2.93 20.06 6.06
CA ALA A 213 -3.88 21.14 5.77
C ALA A 213 -3.23 22.38 5.14
N ILE A 214 -1.95 22.66 5.42
CA ILE A 214 -1.19 23.72 4.75
C ILE A 214 -0.83 23.30 3.32
N ASP A 215 -0.29 22.09 3.14
CA ASP A 215 0.10 21.56 1.83
C ASP A 215 -1.10 21.48 0.87
N GLU A 216 -2.27 21.04 1.35
CA GLU A 216 -3.50 21.02 0.58
C GLU A 216 -3.97 22.43 0.18
N LYS A 217 -3.93 23.41 1.10
CA LYS A 217 -4.25 24.80 0.79
C LYS A 217 -3.31 25.39 -0.26
N LEU A 218 -2.00 25.12 -0.17
CA LEU A 218 -1.01 25.57 -1.14
C LEU A 218 -1.23 24.91 -2.51
N LYS A 219 -1.48 23.60 -2.54
CA LYS A 219 -1.79 22.84 -3.76
C LYS A 219 -3.06 23.37 -4.44
N ASN A 220 -4.13 23.61 -3.68
CA ASN A 220 -5.39 24.14 -4.17
C ASN A 220 -5.26 25.58 -4.67
N ALA A 221 -4.48 26.43 -3.98
CA ALA A 221 -4.19 27.80 -4.44
C ALA A 221 -3.34 27.81 -5.72
N SER A 222 -2.36 26.91 -5.83
CA SER A 222 -1.54 26.73 -7.03
C SER A 222 -2.38 26.23 -8.22
N GLY A 223 -3.23 25.21 -8.01
CA GLY A 223 -4.16 24.69 -9.02
C GLY A 223 -5.07 25.79 -9.58
N LYS A 224 -5.77 26.53 -8.71
CA LYS A 224 -6.65 27.64 -9.12
C LYS A 224 -5.91 28.75 -9.88
N ARG A 225 -4.65 29.05 -9.51
CA ARG A 225 -3.80 29.99 -10.27
C ARG A 225 -3.47 29.45 -11.65
N GLY A 226 -3.09 28.18 -11.75
CA GLY A 226 -2.80 27.49 -13.02
C GLY A 226 -4.01 27.43 -13.96
N GLU A 227 -5.18 27.08 -13.44
CA GLU A 227 -6.45 27.05 -14.18
C GLU A 227 -6.84 28.43 -14.72
N ASN A 228 -6.74 29.48 -13.91
CA ASN A 228 -7.03 30.85 -14.33
C ASN A 228 -6.05 31.31 -15.44
N ILE A 229 -4.75 31.05 -15.28
CA ILE A 229 -3.74 31.37 -16.31
C ILE A 229 -4.04 30.59 -17.60
N LYS A 230 -4.37 29.30 -17.50
CA LYS A 230 -4.75 28.47 -18.66
C LYS A 230 -5.96 29.07 -19.40
N SER A 231 -7.02 29.44 -18.69
CA SER A 231 -8.21 30.06 -19.27
C SER A 231 -7.93 31.42 -19.94
N ILE A 232 -7.00 32.22 -19.40
CA ILE A 232 -6.56 33.47 -20.04
C ILE A 232 -5.81 33.17 -21.34
N VAL A 233 -4.86 32.23 -21.32
CA VAL A 233 -4.08 31.83 -22.51
C VAL A 233 -4.96 31.22 -23.60
N GLU A 234 -5.95 30.42 -23.22
CA GLU A 234 -6.90 29.79 -24.15
C GLU A 234 -7.76 30.84 -24.87
N ARG A 235 -8.32 31.81 -24.15
CA ARG A 235 -9.06 32.94 -24.75
C ARG A 235 -8.19 33.83 -25.64
N LEU A 236 -6.90 34.00 -25.33
CA LEU A 236 -5.97 34.73 -26.19
C LEU A 236 -5.71 33.96 -27.50
N LYS A 237 -5.51 32.64 -27.44
CA LYS A 237 -5.36 31.79 -28.62
C LYS A 237 -6.60 31.82 -29.52
N GLU A 238 -7.80 31.71 -28.95
CA GLU A 238 -9.04 31.87 -29.72
C GLU A 238 -9.11 33.23 -30.44
N HIS A 239 -8.63 34.30 -29.80
CA HIS A 239 -8.61 35.62 -30.41
C HIS A 239 -7.58 35.70 -31.54
N GLU A 240 -6.38 35.14 -31.36
CA GLU A 240 -5.36 35.03 -32.42
C GLU A 240 -5.88 34.22 -33.63
N GLU A 241 -6.58 33.11 -33.39
CA GLU A 241 -7.21 32.30 -34.42
C GLU A 241 -8.27 33.09 -35.20
N ARG A 242 -9.19 33.79 -34.51
CA ARG A 242 -10.19 34.66 -35.15
C ARG A 242 -9.53 35.76 -36.00
N VAL A 243 -8.44 36.38 -35.51
CA VAL A 243 -7.67 37.36 -36.29
C VAL A 243 -7.03 36.72 -37.52
N ALA A 244 -6.51 35.50 -37.41
CA ALA A 244 -5.98 34.75 -38.56
C ALA A 244 -7.08 34.45 -39.60
N THR A 245 -8.28 34.01 -39.18
CA THR A 245 -9.42 33.81 -40.08
C THR A 245 -9.83 35.09 -40.80
N VAL A 246 -9.89 36.23 -40.09
CA VAL A 246 -10.23 37.53 -40.71
C VAL A 246 -9.15 37.96 -41.71
N ARG A 247 -7.86 37.79 -41.37
CA ARG A 247 -6.75 38.08 -42.29
C ARG A 247 -6.81 37.22 -43.56
N GLN A 248 -7.10 35.92 -43.42
CA GLN A 248 -7.26 35.01 -44.55
C GLN A 248 -8.45 35.42 -45.43
N GLY A 249 -9.61 35.70 -44.84
CA GLY A 249 -10.79 36.13 -45.61
C GLY A 249 -10.60 37.47 -46.34
N ILE A 250 -9.74 38.37 -45.82
CA ILE A 250 -9.32 39.58 -46.55
C ILE A 250 -8.40 39.21 -47.71
N ALA A 251 -7.40 38.35 -47.50
CA ALA A 251 -6.47 37.90 -48.55
C ALA A 251 -7.20 37.19 -49.69
N ASP A 252 -8.12 36.27 -49.38
CA ASP A 252 -8.95 35.56 -50.36
C ASP A 252 -9.79 36.54 -51.20
N ARG A 253 -10.32 37.59 -50.57
CA ARG A 253 -11.09 38.63 -51.27
C ARG A 253 -10.22 39.54 -52.14
N VAL A 254 -8.98 39.80 -51.75
CA VAL A 254 -7.99 40.49 -52.60
C VAL A 254 -7.69 39.64 -53.84
N LEU A 255 -7.36 38.36 -53.67
CA LEU A 255 -7.12 37.43 -54.78
C LEU A 255 -8.33 37.31 -55.73
N GLN A 256 -9.55 37.31 -55.17
CA GLN A 256 -10.78 37.32 -55.97
C GLN A 256 -10.91 38.60 -56.81
N LEU A 257 -10.61 39.77 -56.25
CA LEU A 257 -10.65 41.05 -56.97
C LEU A 257 -9.55 41.13 -58.03
N GLU A 258 -8.33 40.67 -57.73
CA GLU A 258 -7.23 40.57 -58.69
C GLU A 258 -7.60 39.68 -59.88
N SER A 259 -8.20 38.51 -59.64
CA SER A 259 -8.70 37.61 -60.68
C SER A 259 -9.80 38.25 -61.54
N GLN A 260 -10.73 38.99 -60.92
CA GLN A 260 -11.78 39.73 -61.64
C GLN A 260 -11.19 40.86 -62.51
N ILE A 261 -10.22 41.62 -61.99
CA ILE A 261 -9.52 42.67 -62.73
C ILE A 261 -8.77 42.06 -63.92
N GLN A 262 -8.01 40.98 -63.70
CA GLN A 262 -7.26 40.29 -64.75
C GLN A 262 -8.20 39.78 -65.85
N SER A 263 -9.30 39.11 -65.48
CA SER A 263 -10.31 38.66 -66.45
C SER A 263 -10.91 39.81 -67.28
N LYS A 264 -11.10 41.00 -66.67
CA LYS A 264 -11.57 42.19 -67.40
C LYS A 264 -10.51 42.78 -68.32
N LEU A 265 -9.22 42.76 -67.92
CA LEU A 265 -8.11 43.20 -68.76
C LEU A 265 -7.95 42.29 -69.99
N ASP A 266 -8.07 40.97 -69.82
CA ASP A 266 -7.96 40.02 -70.93
C ASP A 266 -9.20 40.05 -71.84
N GLN A 267 -10.42 40.16 -71.31
CA GLN A 267 -11.62 40.45 -72.13
C GLN A 267 -11.46 41.75 -72.95
N ALA A 268 -10.82 42.78 -72.38
CA ALA A 268 -10.55 44.04 -73.09
C ALA A 268 -9.45 43.87 -74.16
N ARG A 269 -8.45 43.01 -73.91
CA ARG A 269 -7.41 42.62 -74.88
C ARG A 269 -8.01 41.87 -76.06
N GLU A 270 -8.77 40.80 -75.81
CA GLU A 270 -9.45 40.01 -76.83
C GLU A 270 -10.36 40.86 -77.71
N ARG A 271 -11.10 41.82 -77.12
CA ARG A 271 -11.94 42.76 -77.88
C ARG A 271 -11.12 43.67 -78.79
N ARG A 272 -9.97 44.18 -78.33
CA ARG A 272 -9.06 44.99 -79.17
C ARG A 272 -8.52 44.15 -80.33
N GLU A 273 -8.03 42.95 -80.05
CA GLU A 273 -7.50 42.02 -81.05
C GLU A 273 -8.58 41.56 -82.06
N LEU A 274 -9.83 41.38 -81.61
CA LEU A 274 -10.97 41.07 -82.48
C LEU A 274 -11.26 42.24 -83.44
N ILE A 275 -11.37 43.47 -82.93
CA ILE A 275 -11.60 44.66 -83.76
C ILE A 275 -10.44 44.86 -84.74
N GLU A 276 -9.19 44.67 -84.31
CA GLU A 276 -8.01 44.78 -85.16
C GLU A 276 -8.01 43.70 -86.27
N ARG A 277 -8.35 42.44 -85.93
CA ARG A 277 -8.51 41.35 -86.92
C ARG A 277 -9.61 41.67 -87.92
N GLU A 278 -10.78 42.10 -87.47
CA GLU A 278 -11.88 42.52 -88.36
C GLU A 278 -11.49 43.69 -89.27
N GLN A 279 -10.77 44.69 -88.77
CA GLN A 279 -10.30 45.82 -89.56
C GLN A 279 -9.29 45.37 -90.63
N LYS A 280 -8.30 44.54 -90.25
CA LYS A 280 -7.34 43.93 -91.19
C LYS A 280 -8.03 43.08 -92.25
N GLU A 281 -9.06 42.32 -91.88
CA GLU A 281 -9.85 41.52 -92.83
C GLU A 281 -10.70 42.40 -93.77
N LYS A 282 -11.38 43.44 -93.25
CA LYS A 282 -12.10 44.43 -94.07
C LYS A 282 -11.16 45.10 -95.09
N LEU A 283 -9.95 45.47 -94.68
CA LEU A 283 -8.92 46.02 -95.57
C LEU A 283 -8.45 45.00 -96.62
N ARG A 284 -8.19 43.74 -96.24
CA ARG A 284 -7.84 42.65 -97.18
C ARG A 284 -8.95 42.41 -98.20
N ASN A 285 -10.20 42.39 -97.76
CA ASN A 285 -11.35 42.19 -98.64
C ASN A 285 -11.53 43.34 -99.64
N HIS A 286 -11.23 44.58 -99.25
CA HIS A 286 -11.23 45.71 -100.18
C HIS A 286 -10.01 45.69 -101.12
N ASN A 287 -8.80 45.73 -100.56
CA ASN A 287 -7.54 45.94 -101.30
C ASN A 287 -7.07 44.72 -102.09
N THR A 288 -7.43 43.51 -101.68
CA THR A 288 -7.03 42.28 -102.39
C THR A 288 -8.20 41.69 -103.15
N VAL A 289 -9.29 41.34 -102.48
CA VAL A 289 -10.38 40.56 -103.10
C VAL A 289 -11.20 41.41 -104.09
N ARG A 290 -11.70 42.58 -103.67
CA ARG A 290 -12.47 43.46 -104.56
C ARG A 290 -11.62 44.06 -105.67
N LEU A 291 -10.41 44.55 -105.38
CA LEU A 291 -9.51 45.04 -106.43
C LEU A 291 -9.11 43.95 -107.43
N ALA A 292 -8.88 42.70 -107.00
CA ALA A 292 -8.67 41.58 -107.93
C ALA A 292 -9.90 41.35 -108.82
N LYS A 293 -11.11 41.34 -108.26
CA LYS A 293 -12.35 41.18 -109.04
C LYS A 293 -12.58 42.33 -110.03
N VAL A 294 -12.30 43.58 -109.63
CA VAL A 294 -12.38 44.74 -110.53
C VAL A 294 -11.33 44.65 -111.64
N ARG A 295 -10.10 44.25 -111.34
CA ARG A 295 -9.05 44.01 -112.36
C ARG A 295 -9.41 42.88 -113.32
N GLU A 296 -10.02 41.79 -112.83
CA GLU A 296 -10.52 40.69 -113.65
C GLU A 296 -11.62 41.16 -114.61
N VAL A 297 -12.62 41.91 -114.11
CA VAL A 297 -13.71 42.46 -114.94
C VAL A 297 -13.19 43.51 -115.92
N ALA A 298 -12.28 44.39 -115.51
CA ALA A 298 -11.65 45.37 -116.40
C ALA A 298 -10.80 44.69 -117.48
N GLY A 299 -10.04 43.65 -117.14
CA GLY A 299 -9.31 42.83 -118.10
C GLY A 299 -10.25 42.12 -119.09
N ALA A 300 -11.38 41.60 -118.62
CA ALA A 300 -12.40 41.00 -119.48
C ALA A 300 -13.13 42.03 -120.37
N ASN A 301 -13.30 43.27 -119.92
CA ASN A 301 -13.79 44.38 -120.75
C ASN A 301 -12.77 44.72 -121.85
N VAL A 302 -11.51 44.99 -121.48
CA VAL A 302 -10.44 45.31 -122.44
C VAL A 302 -10.25 44.18 -123.45
N ALA A 303 -10.31 42.91 -123.03
CA ALA A 303 -10.27 41.77 -123.93
C ALA A 303 -11.44 41.79 -124.94
N ARG A 304 -12.67 42.05 -124.48
CA ARG A 304 -13.84 42.21 -125.37
C ARG A 304 -13.70 43.40 -126.33
N ASP A 305 -13.18 44.53 -125.87
CA ASP A 305 -13.03 45.74 -126.68
C ASP A 305 -11.94 45.56 -127.75
N VAL A 306 -10.80 44.97 -127.39
CA VAL A 306 -9.74 44.58 -128.35
C VAL A 306 -10.27 43.58 -129.38
N GLU A 307 -11.08 42.61 -128.95
CA GLU A 307 -11.68 41.63 -129.85
C GLU A 307 -12.77 42.26 -130.75
N ALA A 308 -13.50 43.27 -130.27
CA ALA A 308 -14.45 44.06 -131.07
C ALA A 308 -13.73 44.94 -132.11
N ILE A 309 -12.67 45.66 -131.71
CA ILE A 309 -11.82 46.45 -132.62
C ILE A 309 -11.20 45.54 -133.68
N LYS A 310 -10.75 44.33 -133.30
CA LYS A 310 -10.23 43.34 -134.25
C LYS A 310 -11.31 42.92 -135.26
N ARG A 311 -12.52 42.54 -134.80
CA ARG A 311 -13.66 42.23 -135.69
C ARG A 311 -13.99 43.39 -136.64
N GLU A 312 -13.94 44.63 -136.15
CA GLU A 312 -14.22 45.81 -136.98
C GLU A 312 -13.10 46.06 -138.01
N SER A 313 -11.83 45.93 -137.60
CA SER A 313 -10.67 46.00 -138.50
C SER A 313 -10.74 44.93 -139.59
N ASP A 314 -11.03 43.68 -139.22
CA ASP A 314 -11.20 42.57 -140.16
C ASP A 314 -12.37 42.86 -141.12
N ALA A 315 -13.50 43.39 -140.65
CA ALA A 315 -14.63 43.80 -141.49
C ALA A 315 -14.30 44.98 -142.44
N ARG A 316 -13.51 45.95 -142.00
CA ARG A 316 -13.00 47.04 -142.84
C ARG A 316 -12.04 46.51 -143.92
N LEU A 317 -11.14 45.58 -143.58
CA LEU A 317 -10.24 44.92 -144.53
C LEU A 317 -11.00 44.10 -145.57
N ILE A 318 -12.01 43.31 -145.15
CA ILE A 318 -12.91 42.59 -146.07
C ILE A 318 -13.63 43.57 -147.00
N SER A 319 -14.17 44.67 -146.47
CA SER A 319 -14.86 45.69 -147.27
C SER A 319 -13.93 46.40 -148.25
N ALA A 320 -12.68 46.68 -147.83
CA ALA A 320 -11.64 47.26 -148.69
C ALA A 320 -11.25 46.30 -149.82
N GLU A 321 -11.07 45.01 -149.54
CA GLU A 321 -10.74 44.02 -150.58
C GLU A 321 -11.91 43.82 -151.55
N ILE A 322 -13.17 43.80 -151.07
CA ILE A 322 -14.35 43.80 -151.95
C ILE A 322 -14.35 45.04 -152.87
N ASN A 323 -14.03 46.22 -152.36
CA ASN A 323 -13.96 47.44 -153.17
C ASN A 323 -12.76 47.44 -154.14
N ARG A 324 -11.61 46.89 -153.74
CA ARG A 324 -10.46 46.66 -154.61
C ARG A 324 -10.81 45.70 -155.75
N GLN A 325 -11.52 44.61 -155.44
CA GLN A 325 -11.99 43.64 -156.44
C GLN A 325 -13.00 44.27 -157.41
N ARG A 326 -13.92 45.11 -156.93
CA ARG A 326 -14.83 45.90 -157.78
C ARG A 326 -14.08 46.87 -158.69
N GLU A 327 -13.06 47.57 -158.19
CA GLU A 327 -12.27 48.52 -158.99
C GLU A 327 -11.41 47.79 -160.04
N ILE A 328 -10.83 46.64 -159.70
CA ILE A 328 -10.18 45.75 -160.67
C ILE A 328 -11.18 45.32 -161.75
N GLN A 329 -12.40 44.90 -161.37
CA GLN A 329 -13.45 44.55 -162.33
C GLN A 329 -13.85 45.74 -163.23
N ARG A 330 -13.98 46.97 -162.69
CA ARG A 330 -14.23 48.18 -163.50
C ARG A 330 -13.10 48.42 -164.51
N ARG A 331 -11.84 48.32 -164.08
CA ARG A 331 -10.68 48.50 -164.98
C ARG A 331 -10.62 47.43 -166.07
N VAL A 332 -10.90 46.17 -165.74
CA VAL A 332 -11.05 45.08 -166.72
C VAL A 332 -12.20 45.35 -167.69
N GLN A 333 -13.34 45.87 -167.23
CA GLN A 333 -14.43 46.29 -168.11
C GLN A 333 -14.05 47.48 -169.00
N ALA A 334 -13.33 48.48 -168.48
CA ALA A 334 -12.85 49.62 -169.24
C ALA A 334 -11.86 49.20 -170.34
N ILE A 335 -10.96 48.26 -170.05
CA ILE A 335 -10.06 47.65 -171.04
C ILE A 335 -10.89 46.93 -172.13
N ARG A 336 -11.86 46.08 -171.76
CA ARG A 336 -12.77 45.44 -172.72
C ARG A 336 -13.58 46.43 -173.55
N GLN A 337 -13.97 47.58 -173.00
CA GLN A 337 -14.61 48.66 -173.76
C GLN A 337 -13.62 49.39 -174.68
N HIS A 338 -12.33 49.47 -174.33
CA HIS A 338 -11.30 49.99 -175.21
C HIS A 338 -11.01 49.03 -176.36
N GLU A 339 -10.91 47.71 -176.11
CA GLU A 339 -10.83 46.69 -177.18
C GLU A 339 -12.01 46.80 -178.14
N LYS A 340 -13.25 46.88 -177.62
CA LYS A 340 -14.45 47.13 -178.44
C LYS A 340 -14.40 48.43 -179.24
N ARG A 341 -13.80 49.50 -178.69
CA ARG A 341 -13.62 50.78 -179.42
C ARG A 341 -12.50 50.72 -180.46
N VAL A 342 -11.41 50.00 -180.22
CA VAL A 342 -10.37 49.73 -181.23
C VAL A 342 -10.97 48.96 -182.40
N GLU A 343 -11.79 47.95 -182.12
CA GLU A 343 -12.49 47.19 -183.16
C GLU A 343 -13.53 48.04 -183.92
N MET A 344 -14.27 48.91 -183.21
CA MET A 344 -15.22 49.85 -183.83
C MET A 344 -14.52 50.92 -184.69
N VAL A 345 -13.34 51.41 -184.30
CA VAL A 345 -12.52 52.32 -185.12
C VAL A 345 -11.95 51.59 -186.35
N ARG A 346 -11.58 50.31 -186.21
CA ARG A 346 -11.20 49.45 -187.34
C ARG A 346 -12.32 49.29 -188.35
N GLN A 347 -13.58 49.20 -187.89
CA GLN A 347 -14.77 49.15 -188.74
C GLN A 347 -15.16 50.52 -189.34
N ASN A 348 -15.00 51.62 -188.59
CA ASN A 348 -15.33 52.97 -189.09
C ASN A 348 -14.30 53.50 -190.10
N LYS A 349 -13.03 53.09 -190.00
CA LYS A 349 -12.01 53.36 -191.04
C LYS A 349 -12.36 52.76 -192.41
N ALA A 350 -13.28 51.79 -192.47
CA ALA A 350 -13.80 51.21 -193.71
C ALA A 350 -15.09 51.90 -194.25
N LYS A 351 -15.65 52.91 -193.56
CA LYS A 351 -16.99 53.46 -193.89
C LYS A 351 -17.04 54.96 -194.22
N VAL A 352 -15.98 55.74 -193.93
CA VAL A 352 -15.97 57.21 -194.19
C VAL A 352 -15.31 57.55 -195.53
N GLN A 353 -15.85 56.99 -196.62
CA GLN A 353 -15.56 57.43 -197.99
C GLN A 353 -16.82 57.93 -198.74
N THR A 354 -17.96 58.07 -198.06
CA THR A 354 -19.23 58.48 -198.69
C THR A 354 -20.13 59.33 -197.77
N LYS A 355 -20.26 60.63 -198.12
CA LYS A 355 -21.33 61.61 -197.75
C LYS A 355 -21.43 61.99 -196.26
N GLU A 356 -21.28 63.23 -195.79
CA GLU A 356 -21.80 64.58 -196.17
C GLU A 356 -23.30 64.84 -195.87
N GLY A 357 -23.57 65.84 -194.99
CA GLY A 357 -24.84 66.59 -194.97
C GLY A 357 -25.43 66.99 -193.59
N GLN A 358 -25.32 68.30 -193.24
CA GLN A 358 -26.25 69.14 -192.44
C GLN A 358 -26.42 68.94 -190.91
N ASP A 359 -26.98 69.92 -190.14
CA ASP A 359 -26.56 71.32 -189.84
C ASP A 359 -27.56 72.02 -188.86
N GLY A 360 -27.06 72.84 -187.91
CA GLY A 360 -27.80 73.88 -187.14
C GLY A 360 -28.82 73.45 -186.05
N ILE A 361 -29.39 74.33 -185.19
CA ILE A 361 -29.16 75.77 -184.85
C ILE A 361 -29.96 76.16 -183.55
N MET A 362 -29.38 77.01 -182.66
CA MET A 362 -30.00 77.84 -181.56
C MET A 362 -30.88 77.15 -180.45
N ASP A 363 -31.12 77.67 -179.22
CA ASP A 363 -30.88 79.00 -178.62
C ASP A 363 -30.81 79.04 -177.05
N ASN A 364 -30.27 80.15 -176.52
CA ASN A 364 -30.54 80.85 -175.22
C ASN A 364 -30.09 80.40 -173.78
N MET A 365 -29.71 81.46 -173.02
CA MET A 365 -29.22 81.73 -171.64
C MET A 365 -30.06 81.25 -170.40
N PRO A 366 -29.69 81.48 -169.09
CA PRO A 366 -28.53 82.23 -168.51
C PRO A 366 -27.78 81.68 -167.24
N VAL A 367 -26.58 82.22 -167.00
CA VAL A 367 -25.95 82.82 -165.77
C VAL A 367 -26.24 82.22 -164.37
N VAL A 368 -25.27 81.61 -163.65
CA VAL A 368 -24.16 82.10 -162.74
C VAL A 368 -24.57 82.71 -161.38
N ASN A 369 -24.18 82.03 -160.27
CA ASN A 369 -23.43 82.50 -159.08
C ASN A 369 -23.47 81.40 -157.98
N GLU A 370 -22.33 80.86 -157.51
CA GLU A 370 -21.56 81.27 -156.30
C GLU A 370 -22.32 81.06 -154.95
N THR A 371 -21.74 80.59 -153.84
CA THR A 371 -20.31 80.45 -153.44
C THR A 371 -20.07 79.25 -152.48
N ALA A 372 -18.80 78.94 -152.23
CA ALA A 372 -18.22 77.80 -151.49
C ALA A 372 -18.52 77.69 -149.97
N SER A 373 -18.19 76.52 -149.39
CA SER A 373 -17.20 76.31 -148.29
C SER A 373 -17.55 75.06 -147.45
N SER A 374 -17.17 73.86 -147.90
CA SER A 374 -16.03 73.06 -147.39
C SER A 374 -16.17 72.53 -145.95
N GLY A 375 -16.29 71.22 -145.80
CA GLY A 375 -16.32 70.48 -144.53
C GLY A 375 -15.67 69.10 -144.66
#